data_AF-A0A660SVP4-F1
#
_entry.id   AF-A0A660SVP4-F1
#
_cell.length_a   1.000
_cell.length_b   1.000
_cell.length_c   1.000
_cell.angle_alpha   90.00
_cell.angle_beta   90.00
_cell.angle_gamma   90.00
#
_symmetry.space_group_name_H-M   'P 1'
#
loop_
_entity.id
_entity.type
_entity.pdbx_description
1 polymer ?
#
loop_
_entity_poly.entity_id
_entity_poly.type
_entity_poly.pdbx_seq_one_letter_code
_entity_poly.pdbx_strand_id
1 'polypeptide(L)'
;MNLKYRIDSEGDYRVQVIIPENRNVEVGVSAHTESLEKNVRVREIWSVAVRIPGKLPEGLAENLLRDSWSTRKFGSWALAGTTSDGKQVLVYISRIPESSSVKVLHAAMMDTAESARGLHDALSELEGE
;
A
#
# COMPACT_ATOMS: atom_id res chain seq x y z
N MET A 1 -6.83 20.17 4.34
CA MET A 1 -6.34 18.92 4.96
C MET A 1 -4.88 19.13 5.33
N ASN A 2 -4.54 19.03 6.62
CA ASN A 2 -3.16 19.18 7.08
C ASN A 2 -2.57 17.78 7.27
N LEU A 3 -1.82 17.30 6.27
CA LEU A 3 -1.12 16.02 6.33
C LEU A 3 0.28 16.23 6.90
N LYS A 4 0.68 15.38 7.85
CA LYS A 4 2.07 15.28 8.26
C LYS A 4 2.78 14.36 7.27
N TYR A 5 3.84 14.86 6.64
CA TYR A 5 4.64 14.07 5.72
C TYR A 5 6.13 14.36 5.87
N ARG A 6 6.95 13.40 5.43
CA ARG A 6 8.39 13.57 5.16
C ARG A 6 8.69 13.11 3.74
N ILE A 7 9.83 13.52 3.21
CA ILE A 7 10.35 13.01 1.93
C ILE A 7 11.47 12.02 2.26
N ASP A 8 11.50 10.86 1.62
CA ASP A 8 12.55 9.87 1.82
C ASP A 8 13.75 10.07 0.86
N SER A 9 14.73 9.16 0.94
CA SER A 9 15.94 9.22 0.13
C SER A 9 15.71 9.05 -1.37
N GLU A 10 14.57 8.49 -1.77
CA GLU A 10 14.19 8.26 -3.16
C GLU A 10 13.31 9.39 -3.71
N GLY A 11 12.98 10.37 -2.86
CA GLY A 11 12.14 11.52 -3.19
C GLY A 11 10.66 11.27 -2.95
N ASP A 12 10.26 10.08 -2.49
CA ASP A 12 8.86 9.73 -2.25
C ASP A 12 8.34 10.37 -0.96
N TYR A 13 7.06 10.72 -0.97
CA TYR A 13 6.39 11.26 0.20
C TYR A 13 5.97 10.12 1.14
N ARG A 14 6.37 10.20 2.40
CA ARG A 14 5.89 9.34 3.49
C ARG A 14 4.88 10.13 4.30
N VAL A 15 3.61 9.81 4.12
CA VAL A 15 2.47 10.50 4.71
C VAL A 15 1.94 9.68 5.89
N GLN A 16 1.71 10.34 7.03
CA GLN A 16 1.00 9.74 8.15
C GLN A 16 -0.50 9.98 7.98
N VAL A 17 -1.26 8.90 7.85
CA VAL A 17 -2.72 8.95 7.79
C VAL A 17 -3.32 8.34 9.05
N ILE A 18 -4.39 8.96 9.52
CA ILE A 18 -5.19 8.46 10.65
C ILE A 18 -6.39 7.74 10.06
N ILE A 19 -6.42 6.42 10.22
CA ILE A 19 -7.55 5.56 9.83
C ILE A 19 -8.53 5.41 11.02
N PRO A 20 -9.70 4.76 10.86
CA PRO A 20 -10.62 4.51 11.97
C PRO A 20 -9.92 3.90 13.20
N GLU A 21 -10.51 4.13 14.39
CA GLU A 21 -9.90 3.81 15.70
C GLU A 21 -8.62 4.61 16.02
N ASN A 22 -8.38 5.73 15.33
CA ASN A 22 -7.26 6.63 15.58
C ASN A 22 -5.88 5.96 15.41
N ARG A 23 -5.80 4.94 14.53
CA ARG A 23 -4.54 4.26 14.21
C ARG A 23 -3.77 5.09 13.19
N ASN A 24 -2.48 5.33 13.46
CA ASN A 24 -1.58 5.96 12.50
C ASN A 24 -0.97 4.91 11.59
N VAL A 25 -1.08 5.11 10.28
CA VAL A 25 -0.48 4.26 9.25
C VAL A 25 0.36 5.12 8.33
N GLU A 26 1.53 4.62 7.97
CA GLU A 26 2.39 5.27 6.99
C GLU A 26 2.00 4.84 5.57
N VAL A 27 1.83 5.83 4.70
CA VAL A 27 1.56 5.64 3.27
C VAL A 27 2.68 6.30 2.47
N GLY A 28 3.26 5.55 1.54
CA GLY A 28 4.13 6.06 0.50
C GLY A 28 3.30 6.64 -0.64
N VAL A 29 3.69 7.81 -1.13
CA VAL A 29 3.18 8.40 -2.38
C VAL A 29 4.37 8.70 -3.25
N SER A 30 4.47 8.00 -4.38
CA SER A 30 5.61 8.14 -5.26
C SER A 30 5.69 9.56 -5.81
N ALA A 31 6.86 10.19 -5.73
CA ALA A 31 7.05 11.54 -6.27
C ALA A 31 7.11 11.52 -7.79
N HIS A 32 7.77 10.50 -8.33
CA HIS A 32 7.80 10.20 -9.76
C HIS A 32 6.52 9.48 -10.18
N THR A 33 6.12 9.73 -11.43
CA THR A 33 4.95 9.08 -12.05
C THR A 33 5.39 8.26 -13.24
N GLU A 34 4.83 7.08 -13.39
CA GLU A 34 5.07 6.24 -14.55
C GLU A 34 4.29 6.74 -15.76
N SER A 35 4.91 6.71 -16.95
CA SER A 35 4.26 7.07 -18.20
C SER A 35 3.73 5.82 -18.88
N LEU A 36 2.42 5.70 -19.03
CA LEU A 36 1.80 4.61 -19.80
C LEU A 36 1.74 4.94 -21.30
N GLU A 37 1.34 6.17 -21.63
CA GLU A 37 1.26 6.71 -22.99
C GLU A 37 1.56 8.22 -22.99
N LYS A 38 1.62 8.87 -24.16
CA LYS A 38 1.73 10.33 -24.25
C LYS A 38 0.57 10.98 -23.47
N ASN A 39 0.90 11.68 -22.38
CA ASN A 39 -0.01 12.38 -21.46
C ASN A 39 -0.76 11.50 -20.45
N VAL A 40 -0.49 10.20 -20.35
CA VAL A 40 -1.04 9.35 -19.29
C VAL A 40 0.06 9.05 -18.29
N ARG A 41 0.01 9.77 -17.16
CA ARG A 41 0.93 9.58 -16.03
C ARG A 41 0.18 9.01 -14.83
N VAL A 42 0.77 8.02 -14.19
CA VAL A 42 0.19 7.30 -13.05
C VAL A 42 1.06 7.52 -11.82
N ARG A 43 0.40 7.79 -10.70
CA ARG A 43 1.03 7.92 -9.38
C ARG A 43 0.74 6.67 -8.58
N GLU A 44 1.78 6.09 -8.01
CA GLU A 44 1.67 4.97 -7.09
C GLU A 44 1.52 5.47 -5.65
N ILE A 45 0.66 4.79 -4.90
CA ILE A 45 0.40 5.00 -3.49
C ILE A 45 0.46 3.63 -2.84
N TRP A 46 1.24 3.46 -1.79
CA TRP A 46 1.45 2.13 -1.22
C TRP A 46 1.62 2.16 0.29
N SER A 47 1.34 1.04 0.94
CA SER A 47 1.63 0.84 2.36
C SER A 47 2.05 -0.60 2.62
N VAL A 48 3.04 -0.77 3.49
CA VAL A 48 3.54 -2.08 3.89
C VAL A 48 2.56 -2.71 4.87
N ALA A 49 2.04 -3.87 4.52
CA ALA A 49 1.22 -4.67 5.43
C ALA A 49 2.10 -5.50 6.37
N VAL A 50 3.03 -6.27 5.80
CA VAL A 50 3.87 -7.20 6.56
C VAL A 50 5.17 -7.50 5.83
N ARG A 51 6.19 -7.93 6.59
CA ARG A 51 7.44 -8.48 6.06
C ARG A 51 7.51 -9.96 6.43
N ILE A 52 7.44 -10.83 5.43
CA ILE A 52 7.30 -12.28 5.63
C ILE A 52 8.67 -12.94 5.49
N PRO A 53 9.11 -13.76 6.45
CA PRO A 53 10.35 -14.52 6.31
C PRO A 53 10.21 -15.60 5.22
N GLY A 54 11.16 -15.63 4.29
CA GLY A 54 11.15 -16.62 3.22
C GLY A 54 10.08 -16.34 2.15
N LYS A 55 9.53 -17.41 1.57
CA LYS A 55 8.53 -17.32 0.50
C LYS A 55 7.13 -17.15 1.09
N LEU A 56 6.32 -16.30 0.43
CA LEU A 56 4.89 -16.19 0.68
C LEU A 56 4.23 -17.57 0.58
N PRO A 57 3.50 -18.04 1.62
CA PRO A 57 2.77 -19.30 1.56
C PRO A 57 1.76 -19.32 0.41
N GLU A 58 1.63 -20.46 -0.27
CA GLU A 58 0.77 -20.60 -1.46
C GLU A 58 -0.69 -20.24 -1.17
N GLY A 59 -1.28 -20.78 -0.10
CA GLY A 59 -2.65 -20.45 0.28
C GLY A 59 -2.86 -18.96 0.63
N LEU A 60 -1.84 -18.29 1.19
CA LEU A 60 -1.90 -16.85 1.41
C LEU A 60 -1.85 -16.09 0.08
N ALA A 61 -0.97 -16.50 -0.85
CA ALA A 61 -0.88 -15.89 -2.18
C ALA A 61 -2.21 -15.99 -2.95
N GLU A 62 -2.86 -17.16 -2.94
CA GLU A 62 -4.17 -17.36 -3.56
C GLU A 62 -5.25 -16.47 -2.95
N ASN A 63 -5.29 -16.37 -1.61
CA ASN A 63 -6.24 -15.52 -0.91
C ASN A 63 -6.04 -14.04 -1.24
N LEU A 64 -4.79 -13.57 -1.31
CA LEU A 64 -4.47 -12.20 -1.70
C LEU A 64 -4.88 -11.91 -3.16
N LEU A 65 -4.67 -12.85 -4.09
CA LEU A 65 -5.13 -12.70 -5.46
C LEU A 65 -6.67 -12.64 -5.54
N ARG A 66 -7.36 -13.50 -4.79
CA ARG A 66 -8.82 -13.51 -4.72
C ARG A 66 -9.38 -12.23 -4.10
N ASP A 67 -8.78 -11.73 -3.02
CA ASP A 67 -9.16 -10.47 -2.38
C ASP A 67 -8.93 -9.28 -3.35
N SER A 68 -7.78 -9.24 -4.04
CA SER A 68 -7.50 -8.23 -5.08
C SER A 68 -8.58 -8.19 -6.16
N TRP A 69 -9.10 -9.34 -6.56
CA TRP A 69 -10.16 -9.43 -7.57
C TRP A 69 -11.55 -9.02 -7.05
N SER A 70 -11.91 -9.50 -5.85
CA SER A 70 -13.30 -9.49 -5.39
C SER A 70 -13.67 -8.26 -4.55
N THR A 71 -12.75 -7.74 -3.74
CA THR A 71 -13.06 -6.73 -2.72
C THR A 71 -12.38 -5.39 -3.02
N ARG A 72 -11.12 -5.42 -3.44
CA ARG A 72 -10.28 -4.23 -3.61
C ARG A 72 -10.79 -3.31 -4.72
N LYS A 73 -10.69 -1.99 -4.51
CA LYS A 73 -11.27 -0.98 -5.42
C LYS A 73 -10.23 -0.08 -6.08
N PHE A 74 -9.24 0.42 -5.35
CA PHE A 74 -8.20 1.29 -5.91
C PHE A 74 -6.92 0.56 -6.32
N GLY A 75 -6.64 -0.57 -5.69
CA GLY A 75 -5.34 -1.22 -5.80
C GLY A 75 -5.39 -2.74 -5.66
N SER A 76 -4.22 -3.32 -5.51
CA SER A 76 -4.03 -4.77 -5.35
C SER A 76 -2.90 -5.07 -4.38
N TRP A 77 -2.81 -6.33 -3.97
CA TRP A 77 -1.65 -6.84 -3.24
C TRP A 77 -0.44 -7.00 -4.17
N ALA A 78 0.75 -6.69 -3.68
CA ALA A 78 2.00 -6.84 -4.42
C ALA A 78 3.18 -7.17 -3.50
N LEU A 79 4.17 -7.87 -4.03
CA LEU A 79 5.48 -8.00 -3.40
C LEU A 79 6.37 -6.88 -3.91
N ALA A 80 6.74 -5.95 -3.03
CA ALA A 80 7.60 -4.80 -3.36
C ALA A 80 9.09 -5.19 -3.49
N GLY A 81 9.45 -6.39 -3.05
CA GLY A 81 10.81 -6.92 -3.14
C GLY A 81 11.20 -7.71 -1.91
N THR A 82 12.50 -7.90 -1.76
CA THR A 82 13.11 -8.64 -0.65
C THR A 82 14.09 -7.74 0.08
N THR A 83 13.95 -7.68 1.40
CA THR A 83 14.86 -6.99 2.32
C THR A 83 16.23 -7.67 2.37
N SER A 84 17.25 -6.96 2.87
CA SER A 84 18.61 -7.50 3.00
C SER A 84 18.70 -8.71 3.96
N ASP A 85 17.77 -8.83 4.91
CA ASP A 85 17.62 -10.00 5.80
C ASP A 85 16.71 -11.10 5.22
N GLY A 86 16.38 -11.03 3.92
CA GLY A 86 15.70 -12.11 3.20
C GLY A 86 14.18 -12.18 3.38
N LYS A 87 13.55 -11.14 3.95
CA LYS A 87 12.08 -11.08 4.09
C LYS A 87 11.43 -10.45 2.87
N GLN A 88 10.36 -11.06 2.37
CA GLN A 88 9.52 -10.49 1.32
C GLN A 88 8.64 -9.38 1.89
N VAL A 89 8.59 -8.24 1.21
CA VAL A 89 7.77 -7.09 1.63
C VAL A 89 6.43 -7.14 0.91
N LEU A 90 5.37 -7.48 1.64
CA LEU A 90 4.01 -7.46 1.14
C LEU A 90 3.40 -6.07 1.34
N VAL A 91 2.95 -5.47 0.24
CA VAL A 91 2.35 -4.14 0.23
C VAL A 91 0.95 -4.20 -0.39
N TYR A 92 0.10 -3.27 0.01
CA TYR A 92 -1.04 -2.86 -0.80
C TYR A 92 -0.63 -1.67 -1.65
N ILE A 93 -0.93 -1.71 -2.96
CA ILE A 93 -0.56 -0.65 -3.90
C ILE A 93 -1.76 -0.19 -4.72
N SER A 94 -2.05 1.12 -4.64
CA SER A 94 -3.02 1.84 -5.45
C SER A 94 -2.33 2.62 -6.55
N ARG A 95 -2.93 2.65 -7.75
CA ARG A 95 -2.43 3.39 -8.91
C ARG A 95 -3.50 4.33 -9.43
N ILE A 96 -3.25 5.63 -9.36
CA ILE A 96 -4.20 6.65 -9.81
C ILE A 96 -3.59 7.56 -10.87
N PRO A 97 -4.39 8.11 -11.81
CA PRO A 97 -3.89 9.13 -12.72
C PRO A 97 -3.29 10.31 -11.94
N GLU A 98 -2.16 10.85 -12.39
CA GLU A 98 -1.52 11.99 -11.72
C GLU A 98 -2.44 13.22 -11.66
N SER A 99 -3.28 13.39 -12.69
CA SER A 99 -4.28 14.46 -12.79
C SER A 99 -5.49 14.27 -11.87
N SER A 100 -5.49 13.24 -11.02
CA SER A 100 -6.56 12.98 -10.06
C SER A 100 -6.78 14.16 -9.12
N SER A 101 -8.06 14.41 -8.79
CA SER A 101 -8.40 15.43 -7.79
C SER A 101 -7.83 15.08 -6.41
N VAL A 102 -7.68 16.10 -5.56
CA VAL A 102 -7.26 15.92 -4.15
C VAL A 102 -8.17 14.95 -3.41
N LYS A 103 -9.48 14.92 -3.73
CA LYS A 103 -10.44 13.98 -3.14
C LYS A 103 -10.11 12.53 -3.49
N VAL A 104 -9.75 12.25 -4.74
CA VAL A 104 -9.37 10.91 -5.21
C VAL A 104 -8.03 10.49 -4.61
N LEU A 105 -7.05 11.40 -4.58
CA LEU A 105 -5.76 11.16 -3.92
C LEU A 105 -5.95 10.81 -2.44
N HIS A 106 -6.77 11.57 -1.72
CA HIS A 106 -7.09 11.28 -0.32
C HIS A 106 -7.78 9.93 -0.15
N ALA A 107 -8.80 9.62 -0.96
CA ALA A 107 -9.50 8.34 -0.89
C ALA A 107 -8.54 7.16 -1.15
N ALA A 108 -7.65 7.27 -2.13
CA ALA A 108 -6.67 6.23 -2.44
C ALA A 108 -5.64 6.05 -1.29
N MET A 109 -5.21 7.13 -0.63
CA MET A 109 -4.34 7.01 0.55
C MET A 109 -5.05 6.31 1.71
N MET A 110 -6.31 6.64 1.97
CA MET A 110 -7.10 6.01 3.04
C MET A 110 -7.34 4.53 2.76
N ASP A 111 -7.82 4.18 1.56
CA ASP A 111 -8.05 2.79 1.14
C ASP A 111 -6.76 1.95 1.21
N THR A 112 -5.63 2.56 0.83
CA THR A 112 -4.31 1.91 0.89
C THR A 112 -3.88 1.61 2.33
N ALA A 113 -4.03 2.59 3.21
CA ALA A 113 -3.69 2.42 4.62
C ALA A 113 -4.60 1.42 5.33
N GLU A 114 -5.90 1.51 5.11
CA GLU A 114 -6.89 0.62 5.71
C GLU A 114 -6.70 -0.82 5.22
N SER A 115 -6.45 -1.02 3.92
CA SER A 115 -6.17 -2.34 3.35
C SER A 115 -4.92 -2.95 3.99
N ALA A 116 -3.79 -2.23 3.97
CA ALA A 116 -2.53 -2.72 4.51
C ALA A 116 -2.64 -3.03 6.02
N ARG A 117 -3.31 -2.16 6.79
CA ARG A 117 -3.50 -2.39 8.21
C ARG A 117 -4.43 -3.57 8.50
N GLY A 118 -5.53 -3.69 7.75
CA GLY A 118 -6.47 -4.80 7.92
C GLY A 118 -5.81 -6.17 7.74
N LEU A 119 -4.94 -6.31 6.73
CA LEU A 119 -4.17 -7.54 6.55
C LEU A 119 -3.16 -7.76 7.68
N HIS A 120 -2.47 -6.71 8.12
CA HIS A 120 -1.53 -6.79 9.24
C HIS A 120 -2.22 -7.30 10.52
N ASP A 121 -3.39 -6.76 10.83
CA ASP A 121 -4.18 -7.16 11.99
C ASP A 121 -4.62 -8.63 11.89
N ALA A 122 -5.19 -9.03 10.74
CA ALA A 122 -5.62 -10.41 10.51
C ALA A 122 -4.48 -11.43 10.62
N LEU A 123 -3.28 -11.11 10.14
CA LEU A 123 -2.12 -12.00 10.27
C LEU A 123 -1.59 -12.04 11.71
N SER A 124 -1.65 -10.92 12.45
CA SER A 124 -1.20 -10.86 13.84
C SER A 124 -2.11 -11.65 14.77
N GLU A 125 -3.42 -11.68 14.50
CA GLU A 125 -4.38 -12.50 15.24
C GLU A 125 -4.09 -14.00 15.06
N LEU A 126 -3.72 -14.44 13.86
CA LEU A 126 -3.38 -15.84 13.57
C LEU A 126 -2.07 -16.32 14.22
N GLU A 127 -1.14 -15.40 14.54
CA GLU A 127 0.09 -15.73 15.26
C GLU A 127 -0.09 -15.75 16.79
N GLY A 128 -1.21 -15.21 17.29
CA GLY A 128 -1.57 -15.14 18.71
C GLY A 128 -2.42 -16.30 19.23
N GLU A 129 -2.83 -17.22 18.35
CA GLU A 129 -3.53 -18.49 18.66
C GLU A 129 -2.55 -19.69 18.71
#